data_AF-A0A177CH59-F1
#
_entry.id   AF-A0A177CH59-F1
#
_cell.length_a   1.000
_cell.length_b   1.000
_cell.length_c   1.000
_cell.angle_alpha   90.00
_cell.angle_beta   90.00
_cell.angle_gamma   90.00
#
_symmetry.space_group_name_H-M   'P 1'
#
loop_
_entity.id
_entity.type
_entity.pdbx_description
1 polymer ?
#
loop_
_entity_poly.entity_id
_entity_poly.type
_entity_poly.pdbx_seq_one_letter_code
_entity_poly.pdbx_strand_id
1 'polypeptide(L)'
;MSSSTIQIQKLGPDVISEEMLVQAATLFSSAYGIWGSLAQEKMSKFCKPGHRVKMSAERLRQQSLAPGTRSVLVRAVSGDKLAGYAFATRWDYQGRQVCWITQLCIDPELRSQKLATKILLALRDGEKDRGFGILSSHPHAILAALRAFGRGIEEIDMDIVKLHARGILDASPVDYVKSCKLKGTLFGEKGDDGSVCSADTGFWVDHDEPMAALEQVKAKGVKWAFGELLEGCEFIVVVKGAEVESAGDRVRRQENSSDL
;
A
#
# COMPACT_ATOMS: atom_id res chain seq x y z
N MET A 1 -30.29 -3.39 -14.63
CA MET A 1 -28.98 -4.09 -14.54
C MET A 1 -28.80 -4.49 -13.08
N SER A 2 -28.70 -5.79 -12.77
CA SER A 2 -28.44 -6.23 -11.40
C SER A 2 -27.05 -5.75 -10.99
N SER A 3 -26.95 -4.94 -9.93
CA SER A 3 -25.66 -4.54 -9.37
C SER A 3 -25.05 -5.76 -8.70
N SER A 4 -24.10 -6.41 -9.37
CA SER A 4 -23.36 -7.53 -8.81
C SER A 4 -22.67 -7.09 -7.52
N THR A 5 -23.02 -7.71 -6.40
CA THR A 5 -22.51 -7.36 -5.07
C THR A 5 -21.03 -7.72 -4.94
N ILE A 6 -20.19 -6.75 -4.54
CA ILE A 6 -18.77 -6.98 -4.27
C ILE A 6 -18.59 -7.75 -2.96
N GLN A 7 -17.94 -8.92 -3.05
CA GLN A 7 -17.56 -9.76 -1.92
C GLN A 7 -16.08 -9.56 -1.58
N ILE A 8 -15.75 -9.44 -0.29
CA ILE A 8 -14.36 -9.34 0.18
C ILE A 8 -13.95 -10.65 0.84
N GLN A 9 -12.83 -11.21 0.41
CA GLN A 9 -12.28 -12.46 0.90
C GLN A 9 -10.85 -12.26 1.38
N LYS A 10 -10.53 -12.74 2.58
CA LYS A 10 -9.18 -12.79 3.14
C LYS A 10 -8.70 -14.24 3.13
N LEU A 11 -7.57 -14.48 2.48
CA LEU A 11 -7.05 -15.80 2.16
C LEU A 11 -5.62 -15.93 2.67
N GLY A 12 -5.36 -17.01 3.41
CA GLY A 12 -4.01 -17.41 3.80
C GLY A 12 -3.26 -18.06 2.63
N PRO A 13 -1.92 -18.22 2.74
CA PRO A 13 -1.07 -18.61 1.62
C PRO A 13 -1.44 -19.99 1.05
N ASP A 14 -1.88 -20.92 1.90
CA ASP A 14 -2.24 -22.29 1.52
C ASP A 14 -3.50 -22.38 0.65
N VAL A 15 -4.34 -21.35 0.66
CA VAL A 15 -5.62 -21.31 -0.06
C VAL A 15 -5.51 -20.50 -1.36
N ILE A 16 -4.38 -19.81 -1.58
CA ILE A 16 -4.18 -18.99 -2.78
C ILE A 16 -3.85 -19.90 -3.95
N SER A 17 -4.83 -20.09 -4.84
CA SER A 17 -4.66 -20.88 -6.05
C SER A 17 -3.91 -20.12 -7.14
N GLU A 18 -3.39 -20.85 -8.13
CA GLU A 18 -2.74 -20.26 -9.30
C GLU A 18 -3.68 -19.36 -10.10
N GLU A 19 -4.96 -19.74 -10.21
CA GLU A 19 -5.98 -18.91 -10.87
C GLU A 19 -6.12 -17.54 -10.21
N MET A 20 -6.11 -17.48 -8.87
CA MET A 20 -6.19 -16.21 -8.14
C MET A 20 -4.98 -15.30 -8.44
N LEU A 21 -3.80 -15.90 -8.57
CA LEU A 21 -2.58 -15.16 -8.94
C LEU A 21 -2.64 -14.68 -10.40
N VAL A 22 -3.15 -15.49 -11.32
CA VAL A 22 -3.37 -15.08 -12.71
C VAL A 22 -4.36 -13.91 -12.79
N GLN A 23 -5.44 -13.94 -12.01
CA GLN A 23 -6.39 -12.82 -11.93
C GLN A 23 -5.72 -11.55 -11.40
N ALA A 24 -4.96 -11.65 -10.30
CA ALA A 24 -4.24 -10.52 -9.72
C ALA A 24 -3.16 -9.96 -10.68
N ALA A 25 -2.37 -10.83 -11.31
CA ALA A 25 -1.34 -10.45 -12.27
C ALA A 25 -1.93 -9.79 -13.52
N THR A 26 -3.08 -10.29 -14.00
CA THR A 26 -3.85 -9.67 -15.10
C THR A 26 -4.30 -8.27 -14.72
N LEU A 27 -4.93 -8.11 -13.56
CA LEU A 27 -5.40 -6.81 -13.08
C LEU A 27 -4.23 -5.83 -12.90
N PHE A 28 -3.13 -6.26 -12.29
CA PHE A 28 -1.92 -5.45 -12.15
C PHE A 28 -1.42 -4.96 -13.51
N SER A 29 -1.30 -5.89 -14.47
CA SER A 29 -0.74 -5.63 -15.79
C SER A 29 -1.60 -4.72 -16.68
N SER A 30 -2.88 -4.53 -16.32
CA SER A 30 -3.81 -3.63 -17.01
C SER A 30 -3.99 -2.30 -16.26
N ALA A 31 -3.93 -2.31 -14.93
CA ALA A 31 -4.34 -1.18 -14.10
C ALA A 31 -3.21 -0.43 -13.39
N TYR A 32 -2.09 -1.08 -13.06
CA TYR A 32 -1.14 -0.52 -12.09
C TYR A 32 -0.48 0.79 -12.56
N GLY A 33 0.24 0.76 -13.67
CA GLY A 33 0.99 1.92 -14.16
C GLY A 33 1.71 1.64 -15.46
N ILE A 34 2.40 2.66 -15.97
CA ILE A 34 3.29 2.56 -17.13
C ILE A 34 4.72 2.88 -16.69
N TRP A 35 5.70 2.43 -17.47
CA TRP A 35 7.10 2.76 -17.21
C TRP A 35 7.39 4.23 -17.53
N GLY A 36 8.13 4.89 -16.65
CA GLY A 36 8.61 6.25 -16.84
C GLY A 36 9.73 6.34 -17.87
N SER A 37 10.11 7.56 -18.23
CA SER A 37 11.12 7.85 -19.25
C SER A 37 12.50 7.24 -18.94
N LEU A 38 12.86 7.15 -17.67
CA LEU A 38 14.15 6.64 -17.19
C LEU A 38 14.17 5.13 -16.94
N ALA A 39 13.02 4.44 -17.03
CA ALA A 39 12.91 3.04 -16.64
C ALA A 39 13.82 2.11 -17.45
N GLN A 40 13.95 2.37 -18.75
CA GLN A 40 14.76 1.55 -19.63
C GLN A 40 16.25 1.61 -19.29
N GLU A 41 16.73 2.80 -18.92
CA GLU A 41 18.12 3.06 -18.52
C GLU A 41 18.39 2.50 -17.11
N LYS A 42 17.50 2.80 -16.15
CA LYS A 42 17.74 2.54 -14.73
C LYS A 42 17.40 1.13 -14.29
N MET A 43 16.51 0.43 -15.00
CA MET A 43 16.08 -0.92 -14.62
C MET A 43 16.49 -1.97 -15.65
N SER A 44 15.97 -1.88 -16.88
CA SER A 44 16.22 -2.89 -17.91
C SER A 44 15.70 -2.44 -19.27
N LYS A 45 16.32 -2.94 -20.34
CA LYS A 45 15.84 -2.78 -21.73
C LYS A 45 14.39 -3.23 -21.98
N PHE A 46 13.82 -4.04 -21.08
CA PHE A 46 12.44 -4.50 -21.14
C PHE A 46 11.43 -3.53 -20.52
N CYS A 47 11.88 -2.55 -19.72
CA CYS A 47 11.06 -1.50 -19.11
C CYS A 47 10.91 -0.32 -20.07
N LYS A 48 10.19 -0.54 -21.18
CA LYS A 48 10.03 0.47 -22.25
C LYS A 48 9.13 1.63 -21.78
N PRO A 49 9.55 2.89 -21.87
CA PRO A 49 8.74 4.03 -21.49
C PRO A 49 7.37 4.05 -22.17
N GLY A 50 6.33 4.43 -21.43
CA GLY A 50 4.95 4.46 -21.92
C GLY A 50 4.27 3.10 -22.03
N HIS A 51 5.00 1.99 -21.89
CA HIS A 51 4.39 0.65 -21.85
C HIS A 51 3.91 0.32 -20.44
N ARG A 52 2.82 -0.45 -20.36
CA ARG A 52 2.30 -0.99 -19.10
C ARG A 52 3.36 -1.83 -18.38
N VAL A 53 3.47 -1.63 -17.08
CA VAL A 53 4.19 -2.56 -16.20
C VAL A 53 3.49 -3.90 -16.27
N LYS A 54 4.24 -4.97 -16.58
CA LYS A 54 3.70 -6.34 -16.67
C LYS A 54 4.18 -7.18 -15.50
N MET A 55 3.29 -8.04 -15.02
CA MET A 55 3.51 -8.97 -13.93
C MET A 55 3.00 -10.34 -14.35
N SER A 56 3.82 -11.39 -14.17
CA SER A 56 3.37 -12.78 -14.28
C SER A 56 2.88 -13.28 -12.92
N ALA A 57 2.04 -14.32 -12.92
CA ALA A 57 1.61 -14.97 -11.68
C ALA A 57 2.80 -15.51 -10.86
N GLU A 58 3.82 -16.07 -11.53
CA GLU A 58 5.05 -16.53 -10.91
C GLU A 58 5.82 -15.40 -10.21
N ARG A 59 6.06 -14.28 -10.90
CA ARG A 59 6.75 -13.12 -10.32
C ARG A 59 5.96 -12.53 -9.17
N LEU A 60 4.63 -12.45 -9.33
CA LEU A 60 3.73 -11.99 -8.28
C LEU A 60 3.84 -12.88 -7.03
N ARG A 61 3.84 -14.21 -7.21
CA ARG A 61 4.02 -15.18 -6.14
C ARG A 61 5.34 -14.95 -5.41
N GLN A 62 6.45 -14.84 -6.14
CA GLN A 62 7.78 -14.64 -5.57
C GLN A 62 7.88 -13.33 -4.77
N GLN A 63 7.31 -12.24 -5.29
CA GLN A 63 7.43 -10.91 -4.66
C GLN A 63 6.43 -10.66 -3.53
N SER A 64 5.24 -11.27 -3.59
CA SER A 64 4.14 -10.98 -2.65
C SER A 64 3.82 -12.11 -1.68
N LEU A 65 4.23 -13.34 -2.00
CA LEU A 65 3.98 -14.57 -1.23
C LEU A 65 5.27 -15.38 -1.06
N ALA A 66 6.39 -14.70 -0.73
CA ALA A 66 7.68 -15.36 -0.57
C ALA A 66 7.58 -16.55 0.42
N PRO A 67 8.17 -17.71 0.10
CA PRO A 67 8.09 -18.88 0.99
C PRO A 67 8.57 -18.58 2.41
N GLY A 68 7.88 -19.15 3.40
CA GLY A 68 8.22 -18.96 4.82
C GLY A 68 7.78 -17.62 5.42
N THR A 69 7.08 -16.78 4.65
CA THR A 69 6.53 -15.52 5.15
C THR A 69 5.05 -15.66 5.52
N ARG A 70 4.58 -14.81 6.43
CA ARG A 70 3.16 -14.77 6.86
C ARG A 70 2.34 -13.88 5.93
N SER A 71 2.32 -14.23 4.65
CA SER A 71 1.62 -13.46 3.63
C SER A 71 0.15 -13.83 3.49
N VAL A 72 -0.68 -12.84 3.16
CA VAL A 72 -2.11 -13.01 2.92
C VAL A 72 -2.53 -12.27 1.66
N LEU A 73 -3.60 -12.76 1.03
CA LEU A 73 -4.30 -12.08 -0.04
C LEU A 73 -5.66 -11.63 0.48
N VAL A 74 -5.97 -10.34 0.35
CA VAL A 74 -7.35 -9.85 0.46
C VAL A 74 -7.81 -9.43 -0.91
N ARG A 75 -8.92 -10.00 -1.39
CA ARG A 75 -9.47 -9.70 -2.71
C ARG A 75 -10.94 -9.26 -2.64
N ALA A 76 -11.30 -8.32 -3.49
CA ALA A 76 -12.66 -7.91 -3.75
C ALA A 76 -13.10 -8.48 -5.09
N VAL A 77 -14.19 -9.24 -5.11
CA VAL A 77 -14.68 -9.96 -6.29
C VAL A 77 -16.14 -9.60 -6.54
N SER A 78 -16.50 -9.35 -7.79
CA SER A 78 -17.88 -9.15 -8.24
C SER A 78 -18.22 -10.20 -9.30
N GLY A 79 -19.00 -11.21 -8.91
CA GLY A 79 -19.15 -12.43 -9.71
C GLY A 79 -17.80 -13.14 -9.85
N ASP A 80 -17.33 -13.32 -11.09
CA ASP A 80 -16.02 -13.91 -11.39
C ASP A 80 -14.93 -12.87 -11.66
N LYS A 81 -15.27 -11.56 -11.62
CA LYS A 81 -14.33 -10.47 -11.90
C LYS A 81 -13.64 -10.00 -10.62
N LEU A 82 -12.31 -9.98 -10.63
CA LEU A 82 -11.50 -9.34 -9.60
C LEU A 82 -11.59 -7.81 -9.73
N ALA A 83 -12.18 -7.17 -8.72
CA ALA A 83 -12.36 -5.72 -8.64
C ALA A 83 -11.15 -5.00 -8.00
N GLY A 84 -10.39 -5.72 -7.19
CA GLY A 84 -9.19 -5.20 -6.53
C GLY A 84 -8.65 -6.19 -5.52
N TYR A 85 -7.40 -6.00 -5.12
CA TYR A 85 -6.76 -6.84 -4.11
C TYR A 85 -5.63 -6.12 -3.38
N ALA A 86 -5.27 -6.67 -2.22
CA ALA A 86 -4.05 -6.37 -1.52
C ALA A 86 -3.32 -7.67 -1.16
N PHE A 87 -2.03 -7.73 -1.46
CA PHE A 87 -1.12 -8.64 -0.77
C PHE A 87 -0.49 -7.92 0.40
N ALA A 88 -0.33 -8.64 1.51
CA ALA A 88 0.40 -8.15 2.65
C ALA A 88 1.22 -9.26 3.29
N THR A 89 2.38 -8.88 3.83
CA THR A 89 3.30 -9.79 4.52
C THR A 89 3.49 -9.31 5.95
N ARG A 90 3.53 -10.24 6.90
CA ARG A 90 3.77 -9.94 8.31
C ARG A 90 5.14 -10.42 8.77
N TRP A 91 5.81 -9.60 9.58
CA TRP A 91 7.05 -9.95 10.26
C TRP A 91 7.16 -9.24 11.61
N ASP A 92 8.11 -9.68 12.42
CA ASP A 92 8.40 -9.09 13.73
C ASP A 92 9.45 -7.98 13.62
N TYR A 93 9.18 -6.87 14.29
CA TYR A 93 10.12 -5.78 14.51
C TYR A 93 10.02 -5.35 15.98
N GLN A 94 11.12 -5.43 16.73
CA GLN A 94 11.16 -5.11 18.17
C GLN A 94 10.09 -5.84 19.01
N GLY A 95 9.86 -7.13 18.72
CA GLY A 95 8.86 -7.96 19.41
C GLY A 95 7.41 -7.56 19.10
N ARG A 96 7.20 -6.77 18.05
CA ARG A 96 5.88 -6.34 17.58
C ARG A 96 5.66 -6.81 16.15
N GLN A 97 4.49 -7.38 15.92
CA GLN A 97 4.08 -7.75 14.58
C GLN A 97 3.77 -6.50 13.73
N VAL A 98 4.38 -6.44 12.55
CA VAL A 98 4.11 -5.46 11.50
C VAL A 98 3.40 -6.14 10.35
N CYS A 99 2.36 -5.50 9.79
CA CYS A 99 1.69 -5.91 8.57
C CYS A 99 1.99 -4.91 7.45
N TRP A 100 2.70 -5.38 6.43
CA TRP A 100 3.11 -4.53 5.33
C TRP A 100 2.39 -4.89 4.05
N ILE A 101 1.82 -3.89 3.40
CA ILE A 101 1.13 -4.05 2.12
C ILE A 101 2.21 -4.08 1.05
N THR A 102 2.46 -5.26 0.49
CA THR A 102 3.47 -5.47 -0.56
C THR A 102 2.93 -5.10 -1.94
N GLN A 103 1.62 -5.15 -2.12
CA GLN A 103 0.98 -4.73 -3.36
C GLN A 103 -0.49 -4.41 -3.10
N LEU A 104 -0.97 -3.32 -3.68
CA LEU A 104 -2.37 -2.92 -3.68
C LEU A 104 -2.75 -2.50 -5.10
N CYS A 105 -3.76 -3.14 -5.68
CA CYS A 105 -4.25 -2.82 -7.02
C CYS A 105 -5.77 -2.81 -7.05
N ILE A 106 -6.34 -1.78 -7.67
CA ILE A 106 -7.78 -1.58 -7.82
C ILE A 106 -8.09 -1.34 -9.28
N ASP A 107 -9.14 -2.00 -9.78
CA ASP A 107 -9.69 -1.73 -11.12
C ASP A 107 -9.95 -0.23 -11.28
N PRO A 108 -9.42 0.43 -12.34
CA PRO A 108 -9.58 1.86 -12.55
C PRO A 108 -11.03 2.33 -12.51
N GLU A 109 -11.98 1.52 -12.99
CA GLU A 109 -13.41 1.84 -13.01
C GLU A 109 -14.03 1.87 -11.60
N LEU A 110 -13.37 1.21 -10.63
CA LEU A 110 -13.82 1.08 -9.25
C LEU A 110 -12.97 1.90 -8.28
N ARG A 111 -12.04 2.71 -8.78
CA ARG A 111 -11.29 3.68 -7.97
C ARG A 111 -12.22 4.75 -7.42
N SER A 112 -11.79 5.39 -6.33
CA SER A 112 -12.56 6.44 -5.63
C SER A 112 -13.88 5.98 -4.96
N GLN A 113 -14.18 4.67 -4.96
CA GLN A 113 -15.36 4.10 -4.28
C GLN A 113 -15.05 3.48 -2.91
N LYS A 114 -13.98 3.95 -2.26
CA LYS A 114 -13.47 3.42 -0.97
C LYS A 114 -13.12 1.92 -0.99
N LEU A 115 -13.01 1.30 -2.16
CA LEU A 115 -12.75 -0.15 -2.27
C LEU A 115 -11.40 -0.55 -1.68
N ALA A 116 -10.35 0.21 -1.96
CA ALA A 116 -9.03 0.02 -1.33
C ALA A 116 -9.14 0.05 0.20
N THR A 117 -9.83 1.05 0.77
CA THR A 117 -10.03 1.13 2.22
C THR A 117 -10.77 -0.09 2.76
N LYS A 118 -11.83 -0.58 2.08
CA LYS A 118 -12.55 -1.80 2.51
C LYS A 118 -11.65 -3.04 2.50
N ILE A 119 -10.84 -3.21 1.46
CA ILE A 119 -9.85 -4.30 1.36
C ILE A 119 -8.85 -4.23 2.52
N LEU A 120 -8.30 -3.03 2.79
CA LEU A 120 -7.33 -2.83 3.87
C LEU A 120 -7.95 -2.97 5.28
N LEU A 121 -9.22 -2.60 5.45
CA LEU A 121 -9.96 -2.85 6.69
C LEU A 121 -10.14 -4.36 6.94
N ALA A 122 -10.49 -5.12 5.90
CA ALA A 122 -10.59 -6.58 5.98
C ALA A 122 -9.22 -7.24 6.23
N LEU A 123 -8.13 -6.67 5.71
CA LEU A 123 -6.77 -7.12 6.01
C LEU A 123 -6.45 -7.04 7.51
N ARG A 124 -6.83 -5.93 8.15
CA ARG A 124 -6.66 -5.70 9.60
C ARG A 124 -7.57 -6.58 10.46
N ASP A 125 -8.74 -6.94 9.95
CA ASP A 125 -9.75 -7.59 10.79
C ASP A 125 -9.27 -8.93 11.37
N GLY A 126 -9.62 -9.14 12.65
CA GLY A 126 -9.15 -10.29 13.45
C GLY A 126 -7.68 -10.29 13.89
N GLU A 127 -6.85 -9.34 13.43
CA GLU A 127 -5.40 -9.37 13.68
C GLU A 127 -4.96 -8.53 14.89
N LYS A 128 -3.75 -8.81 15.40
CA LYS A 128 -3.11 -8.08 16.51
C LYS A 128 -1.87 -7.29 16.06
N ASP A 129 -1.79 -7.00 14.77
CA ASP A 129 -0.74 -6.19 14.14
C ASP A 129 -0.58 -4.85 14.88
N ARG A 130 0.64 -4.51 15.27
CA ARG A 130 0.98 -3.27 16.02
C ARG A 130 1.59 -2.18 15.15
N GLY A 131 1.87 -2.50 13.89
CA GLY A 131 2.29 -1.55 12.88
C GLY A 131 1.74 -1.96 11.51
N PHE A 132 1.39 -0.97 10.69
CA PHE A 132 0.99 -1.16 9.31
C PHE A 132 1.84 -0.29 8.42
N GLY A 133 2.23 -0.75 7.24
CA GLY A 133 3.02 0.08 6.32
C GLY A 133 2.79 -0.24 4.85
N ILE A 134 3.07 0.76 4.00
CA ILE A 134 2.99 0.64 2.54
C ILE A 134 3.98 1.62 1.90
N LEU A 135 4.55 1.19 0.76
CA LEU A 135 5.19 2.05 -0.23
C LEU A 135 4.26 2.17 -1.44
N SER A 136 4.03 3.39 -1.90
CA SER A 136 3.25 3.62 -3.13
C SER A 136 3.53 4.99 -3.73
N SER A 137 3.70 5.06 -5.05
CA SER A 137 3.70 6.34 -5.78
C SER A 137 2.31 7.00 -5.79
N HIS A 138 1.23 6.20 -5.72
CA HIS A 138 -0.13 6.70 -5.86
C HIS A 138 -0.70 7.25 -4.53
N PRO A 139 -1.14 8.53 -4.45
CA PRO A 139 -1.67 9.13 -3.22
C PRO A 139 -2.93 8.45 -2.68
N HIS A 140 -3.79 7.90 -3.55
CA HIS A 140 -4.99 7.19 -3.11
C HIS A 140 -4.68 5.93 -2.30
N ALA A 141 -3.56 5.25 -2.57
CA ALA A 141 -3.14 4.09 -1.78
C ALA A 141 -2.69 4.52 -0.36
N ILE A 142 -1.91 5.60 -0.27
CA ILE A 142 -1.46 6.19 1.00
C ILE A 142 -2.67 6.63 1.83
N LEU A 143 -3.62 7.36 1.23
CA LEU A 143 -4.86 7.78 1.90
C LEU A 143 -5.71 6.59 2.33
N ALA A 144 -5.81 5.54 1.52
CA ALA A 144 -6.54 4.34 1.88
C ALA A 144 -5.92 3.63 3.09
N ALA A 145 -4.58 3.51 3.14
CA ALA A 145 -3.87 2.93 4.27
C ALA A 145 -4.02 3.76 5.55
N LEU A 146 -3.86 5.09 5.45
CA LEU A 146 -4.06 6.00 6.57
C LEU A 146 -5.48 5.92 7.16
N ARG A 147 -6.50 5.79 6.31
CA ARG A 147 -7.90 5.62 6.75
C ARG A 147 -8.19 4.23 7.29
N ALA A 148 -7.58 3.20 6.72
CA ALA A 148 -7.83 1.81 7.13
C ALA A 148 -7.13 1.47 8.45
N PHE A 149 -5.92 1.99 8.68
CA PHE A 149 -5.09 1.61 9.81
C PHE A 149 -4.95 2.69 10.88
N GLY A 150 -5.19 3.95 10.53
CA GLY A 150 -5.10 5.09 11.43
C GLY A 150 -6.38 5.90 11.45
N ARG A 151 -6.24 7.22 11.60
CA ARG A 151 -7.35 8.18 11.61
C ARG A 151 -7.46 9.01 10.34
N GLY A 152 -6.61 8.70 9.35
CA GLY A 152 -6.47 9.43 8.09
C GLY A 152 -5.32 10.43 8.10
N ILE A 153 -5.23 11.21 7.03
CA ILE A 153 -4.09 12.10 6.77
C ILE A 153 -4.09 13.35 7.65
N GLU A 154 -5.26 13.76 8.15
CA GLU A 154 -5.40 14.95 9.01
C GLU A 154 -4.81 14.73 10.41
N GLU A 155 -4.70 13.47 10.84
CA GLU A 155 -4.19 13.05 12.14
C GLU A 155 -2.95 12.14 11.98
N ILE A 156 -2.20 12.29 10.87
CA ILE A 156 -1.00 11.49 10.64
C ILE A 156 0.09 11.86 11.65
N ASP A 157 0.65 10.84 12.29
CA ASP A 157 1.81 10.97 13.18
C ASP A 157 3.09 10.64 12.40
N MET A 158 3.78 11.70 11.95
CA MET A 158 5.03 11.57 11.19
C MET A 158 6.20 11.08 12.06
N ASP A 159 6.12 11.22 13.38
CA ASP A 159 7.17 10.74 14.27
C ASP A 159 7.21 9.21 14.31
N ILE A 160 6.06 8.54 14.16
CA ILE A 160 6.02 7.07 13.99
C ILE A 160 6.82 6.64 12.77
N VAL A 161 6.66 7.33 11.63
CA VAL A 161 7.40 7.01 10.41
C VAL A 161 8.88 7.30 10.61
N LYS A 162 9.22 8.48 11.14
CA LYS A 162 10.60 8.91 11.41
C LYS A 162 11.35 7.93 12.33
N LEU A 163 10.70 7.47 13.40
CA LEU A 163 11.31 6.62 14.42
C LEU A 163 11.45 5.16 13.97
N HIS A 164 10.45 4.63 13.26
CA HIS A 164 10.35 3.19 13.03
C HIS A 164 10.58 2.74 11.59
N ALA A 165 10.44 3.61 10.58
CA ALA A 165 10.48 3.18 9.18
C ALA A 165 11.77 2.43 8.85
N ARG A 166 12.94 2.97 9.21
CA ARG A 166 14.23 2.32 8.90
C ARG A 166 14.30 0.90 9.48
N GLY A 167 14.01 0.75 10.76
CA GLY A 167 14.06 -0.56 11.41
C GLY A 167 13.04 -1.56 10.88
N ILE A 168 11.83 -1.10 10.51
CA ILE A 168 10.80 -1.94 9.89
C ILE A 168 11.25 -2.43 8.52
N LEU A 169 11.81 -1.54 7.69
CA LEU A 169 12.32 -1.88 6.37
C LEU A 169 13.50 -2.86 6.47
N ASP A 170 14.47 -2.60 7.35
CA ASP A 170 15.66 -3.45 7.52
C ASP A 170 15.31 -4.87 8.00
N ALA A 171 14.25 -5.00 8.82
CA ALA A 171 13.73 -6.28 9.30
C ALA A 171 12.83 -7.01 8.29
N SER A 172 12.49 -6.37 7.17
CA SER A 172 11.55 -6.93 6.20
C SER A 172 12.10 -8.21 5.53
N PRO A 173 11.27 -9.25 5.38
CA PRO A 173 11.61 -10.42 4.57
C PRO A 173 11.38 -10.18 3.06
N VAL A 174 10.89 -9.00 2.67
CA VAL A 174 10.55 -8.66 1.28
C VAL A 174 11.65 -7.78 0.70
N ASP A 175 12.37 -8.30 -0.30
CA ASP A 175 13.62 -7.69 -0.80
C ASP A 175 13.49 -6.23 -1.24
N TYR A 176 12.44 -5.87 -1.99
CA TYR A 176 12.28 -4.49 -2.46
C TYR A 176 12.00 -3.52 -1.30
N VAL A 177 11.30 -3.99 -0.26
CA VAL A 177 11.04 -3.21 0.96
C VAL A 177 12.35 -3.07 1.75
N LYS A 178 13.10 -4.15 1.90
CA LYS A 178 14.37 -4.17 2.66
C LYS A 178 15.47 -3.33 2.02
N SER A 179 15.53 -3.31 0.70
CA SER A 179 16.61 -2.65 -0.06
C SER A 179 16.34 -1.18 -0.37
N CYS A 180 15.12 -0.68 -0.16
CA CYS A 180 14.80 0.71 -0.43
C CYS A 180 15.51 1.68 0.54
N LYS A 181 15.75 2.90 0.07
CA LYS A 181 16.43 3.94 0.83
C LYS A 181 15.46 5.05 1.18
N LEU A 182 15.19 5.23 2.48
CA LEU A 182 14.43 6.38 2.98
C LEU A 182 15.03 7.69 2.44
N LYS A 183 14.15 8.57 1.97
CA LYS A 183 14.50 9.81 1.28
C LYS A 183 13.60 10.96 1.75
N GLY A 184 14.17 12.15 1.80
CA GLY A 184 13.48 13.38 2.16
C GLY A 184 13.81 13.91 3.56
N THR A 185 13.35 15.14 3.78
CA THR A 185 13.70 15.95 4.97
C THR A 185 13.28 15.32 6.30
N LEU A 186 12.26 14.46 6.33
CA LEU A 186 11.86 13.73 7.55
C LEU A 186 13.00 12.86 8.09
N PHE A 187 13.85 12.34 7.20
CA PHE A 187 14.96 11.44 7.51
C PHE A 187 16.32 12.16 7.60
N GLY A 188 16.32 13.49 7.65
CA GLY A 188 17.52 14.31 7.87
C GLY A 188 18.30 14.67 6.60
N GLU A 189 17.77 14.37 5.41
CA GLU A 189 18.33 14.90 4.16
C GLU A 189 18.10 16.41 4.08
N LYS A 190 19.11 17.14 3.58
CA LYS A 190 19.12 18.61 3.48
C LYS A 190 18.85 19.12 2.06
N GLY A 191 18.22 18.32 1.21
CA GLY A 191 17.90 18.69 -0.17
C GLY A 191 16.79 19.74 -0.26
N ASP A 192 16.79 20.51 -1.35
CA ASP A 192 15.76 21.47 -1.73
C ASP A 192 14.78 20.91 -2.78
N ASP A 193 14.80 19.59 -3.00
CA ASP A 193 13.98 18.88 -3.99
C ASP A 193 12.50 18.71 -3.61
N GLY A 194 12.09 19.29 -2.47
CA GLY A 194 10.71 19.27 -1.98
C GLY A 194 10.25 17.94 -1.38
N SER A 195 11.10 16.91 -1.34
CA SER A 195 10.76 15.61 -0.76
C SER A 195 10.74 15.67 0.78
N VAL A 196 9.69 15.10 1.38
CA VAL A 196 9.56 15.05 2.85
C VAL A 196 9.65 13.63 3.36
N CYS A 197 8.79 12.73 2.85
CA CYS A 197 8.67 11.37 3.38
C CYS A 197 8.44 10.35 2.25
N SER A 198 9.53 9.87 1.67
CA SER A 198 9.53 8.87 0.61
C SER A 198 10.64 7.83 0.83
N ALA A 199 10.68 6.84 -0.05
CA ALA A 199 11.83 5.96 -0.19
C ALA A 199 12.15 5.76 -1.67
N ASP A 200 13.44 5.76 -2.01
CA ASP A 200 13.95 5.31 -3.29
C ASP A 200 13.83 3.78 -3.34
N THR A 201 12.86 3.30 -4.12
CA THR A 201 12.60 1.88 -4.34
C THR A 201 13.24 1.37 -5.62
N GLY A 202 13.87 2.26 -6.41
CA GLY A 202 14.39 1.95 -7.73
C GLY A 202 13.30 1.53 -8.72
N PHE A 203 12.04 1.90 -8.46
CA PHE A 203 10.90 1.52 -9.29
C PHE A 203 10.45 2.69 -10.15
N TRP A 204 10.98 2.75 -11.36
CA TRP A 204 10.88 3.90 -12.27
C TRP A 204 9.58 3.87 -13.08
N VAL A 205 8.45 4.05 -12.40
CA VAL A 205 7.15 4.20 -13.05
C VAL A 205 6.86 5.65 -13.36
N ASP A 206 6.01 5.85 -14.34
CA ASP A 206 5.49 7.17 -14.67
C ASP A 206 4.64 7.72 -13.52
N HIS A 207 4.86 8.99 -13.18
CA HIS A 207 4.19 9.67 -12.08
C HIS A 207 3.08 10.62 -12.54
N ASP A 208 2.78 10.77 -13.84
CA ASP A 208 1.79 11.74 -14.32
C ASP A 208 0.39 11.44 -13.75
N GLU A 209 -0.05 10.18 -13.83
CA GLU A 209 -1.34 9.77 -13.26
C GLU A 209 -1.37 9.94 -11.71
N PRO A 210 -0.37 9.43 -10.95
CA PRO A 210 -0.26 9.71 -9.52
C PRO A 210 -0.28 11.19 -9.14
N MET A 211 0.43 12.05 -9.87
CA MET A 211 0.51 13.48 -9.57
C MET A 211 -0.78 14.22 -9.93
N ALA A 212 -1.43 13.87 -11.05
CA ALA A 212 -2.76 14.39 -11.37
C ALA A 212 -3.79 14.01 -10.29
N ALA A 213 -3.70 12.80 -9.74
CA ALA A 213 -4.53 12.39 -8.61
C ALA A 213 -4.19 13.16 -7.32
N LEU A 214 -2.91 13.46 -7.08
CA LEU A 214 -2.48 14.25 -5.92
C LEU A 214 -3.03 15.67 -5.98
N GLU A 215 -3.00 16.31 -7.15
CA GLU A 215 -3.56 17.65 -7.33
C GLU A 215 -5.07 17.67 -7.07
N GLN A 216 -5.82 16.64 -7.48
CA GLN A 216 -7.24 16.50 -7.14
C GLN A 216 -7.48 16.31 -5.63
N VAL A 217 -6.57 15.64 -4.94
CA VAL A 217 -6.61 15.48 -3.47
C VAL A 217 -6.37 16.83 -2.79
N LYS A 218 -5.32 17.56 -3.20
CA LYS A 218 -5.00 18.91 -2.68
C LYS A 218 -6.14 19.90 -2.94
N ALA A 219 -6.75 19.87 -4.12
CA ALA A 219 -7.90 20.71 -4.49
C ALA A 219 -9.13 20.51 -3.57
N LYS A 220 -9.24 19.36 -2.90
CA LYS A 220 -10.29 19.08 -1.90
C LYS A 220 -9.94 19.60 -0.49
N GLY A 221 -8.86 20.38 -0.35
CA GLY A 221 -8.41 20.95 0.91
C GLY A 221 -7.54 20.01 1.77
N VAL A 222 -7.13 18.86 1.22
CA VAL A 222 -6.25 17.92 1.95
C VAL A 222 -4.83 18.48 1.97
N LYS A 223 -4.27 18.66 3.17
CA LYS A 223 -2.86 19.02 3.35
C LYS A 223 -1.99 17.78 3.16
N TRP A 224 -1.20 17.77 2.08
CA TRP A 224 -0.32 16.65 1.77
C TRP A 224 0.98 16.72 2.57
N ALA A 225 1.20 15.76 3.48
CA ALA A 225 2.33 15.77 4.41
C ALA A 225 3.63 15.12 3.88
N PHE A 226 3.58 14.45 2.71
CA PHE A 226 4.69 13.62 2.23
C PHE A 226 5.65 14.37 1.29
N GLY A 227 5.34 15.61 0.94
CA GLY A 227 6.15 16.42 0.00
C GLY A 227 6.00 15.96 -1.45
N GLU A 228 6.98 16.35 -2.26
CA GLU A 228 7.07 15.99 -3.68
C GLU A 228 7.59 14.56 -3.86
N LEU A 229 7.14 13.91 -4.94
CA LEU A 229 7.56 12.55 -5.29
C LEU A 229 8.61 12.58 -6.40
N LEU A 230 9.83 12.21 -6.06
CA LEU A 230 10.93 12.12 -7.01
C LEU A 230 10.83 10.85 -7.85
N GLU A 231 11.37 10.90 -9.08
CA GLU A 231 11.49 9.74 -9.95
C GLU A 231 12.17 8.54 -9.25
N GLY A 232 11.64 7.34 -9.49
CA GLY A 232 12.12 6.11 -8.87
C GLY A 232 11.78 5.95 -7.38
N CYS A 233 11.14 6.95 -6.76
CA CYS A 233 10.73 6.92 -5.37
C CYS A 233 9.24 6.62 -5.21
N GLU A 234 8.88 6.14 -4.03
CA GLU A 234 7.51 5.94 -3.58
C GLU A 234 7.29 6.65 -2.24
N PHE A 235 6.07 7.14 -1.99
CA PHE A 235 5.73 7.63 -0.65
C PHE A 235 5.73 6.44 0.32
N ILE A 236 6.23 6.68 1.53
CA ILE A 236 6.21 5.70 2.62
C ILE A 236 5.30 6.18 3.73
N VAL A 237 4.45 5.28 4.24
CA VAL A 237 3.71 5.52 5.47
C VAL A 237 3.83 4.31 6.39
N VAL A 238 3.97 4.59 7.68
CA VAL A 238 3.90 3.62 8.77
C VAL A 238 2.87 4.12 9.76
N VAL A 239 1.91 3.27 10.14
CA VAL A 239 0.83 3.59 11.06
C VAL A 239 0.91 2.69 12.28
N LYS A 240 0.88 3.27 13.47
CA LYS A 240 0.80 2.53 14.73
C LYS A 240 -0.56 1.82 14.81
N GLY A 241 -0.55 0.51 15.05
CA GLY A 241 -1.75 -0.26 15.33
C GLY A 241 -2.34 0.07 16.70
N ALA A 242 -3.64 -0.19 16.87
CA ALA A 242 -4.32 0.07 18.14
C ALA A 242 -3.70 -0.73 19.31
N GLU A 243 -3.73 -0.15 20.50
CA GLU A 243 -3.32 -0.87 21.70
C GLU A 243 -4.37 -1.93 22.07
N VAL A 244 -3.95 -3.19 22.16
CA VAL A 244 -4.74 -4.26 22.79
C VAL A 244 -4.42 -4.18 24.27
N GLU A 245 -5.37 -3.72 25.09
CA GLU A 245 -5.28 -3.87 26.54
C GLU A 245 -5.24 -5.35 26.92
N SER A 246 -4.59 -5.66 28.05
CA SER A 246 -4.33 -7.02 28.54
C SER A 246 -5.59 -7.84 28.87
N ALA A 247 -6.79 -7.31 28.65
CA ALA A 247 -8.06 -7.96 28.92
C ALA A 247 -9.01 -7.95 27.71
N GLY A 248 -8.55 -8.36 26.52
CA GLY A 248 -9.40 -8.93 25.46
C GLY A 248 -10.47 -8.05 24.79
N ASP A 249 -10.86 -6.91 25.34
CA ASP A 249 -11.89 -6.05 24.78
C ASP A 249 -11.28 -4.85 24.05
N ARG A 250 -11.59 -4.75 22.75
CA ARG A 250 -11.27 -3.59 21.94
C ARG A 250 -12.23 -2.46 22.29
N VAL A 251 -11.72 -1.24 22.50
CA VAL A 251 -12.54 -0.03 22.63
C VAL A 251 -13.46 0.08 21.41
N ARG A 252 -14.76 -0.20 21.59
CA ARG A 252 -15.81 0.12 20.61
C ARG A 252 -15.98 1.63 20.55
N ARG A 253 -16.26 2.13 19.34
CA ARG A 253 -16.76 3.47 19.03
C ARG A 253 -17.66 4.01 20.16
N GLN A 254 -17.32 5.18 20.71
CA GLN A 254 -18.36 6.10 21.13
C GLN A 254 -18.87 6.78 19.86
N GLU A 255 -20.05 6.36 19.41
CA GLU A 255 -20.89 7.19 18.55
C GLU A 255 -21.33 8.36 19.42
N ASN A 256 -20.84 9.57 19.12
CA ASN A 256 -21.43 10.79 19.64
C ASN A 256 -22.80 10.95 18.97
N SER A 257 -23.82 10.35 19.59
CA SER A 257 -25.19 10.84 19.51
C SER A 257 -25.23 12.13 20.32
N SER A 258 -25.13 13.27 19.65
CA SER A 258 -25.64 14.51 20.21
C SER A 258 -27.02 14.74 19.61
N ASP A 259 -28.03 14.30 20.36
CA ASP A 259 -29.31 15.01 20.41
C ASP A 259 -29.01 16.46 20.81
N LEU A 260 -29.35 17.39 19.92
CA LEU A 260 -29.98 18.69 20.15
C LEU A 260 -30.26 19.37 18.80
#